data_AF-A0A9E2GTX9-F1
#
_entry.id   AF-A0A9E2GTX9-F1
#
_cell.length_a   1.000
_cell.length_b   1.000
_cell.length_c   1.000
_cell.angle_alpha   90.00
_cell.angle_beta   90.00
_cell.angle_gamma   90.00
#
_symmetry.space_group_name_H-M   'P 1'
#
loop_
_entity.id
_entity.type
_entity.pdbx_description
1 polymer ?
#
loop_
_entity_poly.entity_id
_entity_poly.type
_entity_poly.pdbx_seq_one_letter_code
_entity_poly.pdbx_strand_id
1 'polypeptide(L)'
;MKLRNLFLLSVIVTLSFAFAACDDGEKKTNPCGNGVLDPGEECDSTNLDEQTCALVVPTRPGGTLACTPTCTFDTVGCTAPSCGNDAREGTEECDGTDLGGETCSDRTGFDGGTLGCTASCTWDTSACDVDCVVEDNFATCNPMGGANECCPNNDMPSTCFSSGDFRACLQTCSV
;
A
#
# COMPACT_ATOMS: atom_id res chain seq x y z
N MET A 1 9.98 92.45 -29.26
CA MET A 1 11.14 91.61 -28.92
C MET A 1 10.60 90.30 -28.37
N LYS A 2 10.84 89.18 -29.09
CA LYS A 2 10.80 87.77 -28.61
C LYS A 2 9.48 87.24 -28.02
N LEU A 3 8.95 86.07 -28.38
CA LEU A 3 9.33 85.00 -29.28
C LEU A 3 8.08 84.11 -29.42
N ARG A 4 7.82 83.60 -30.62
CA ARG A 4 6.79 82.59 -30.93
C ARG A 4 7.11 81.29 -30.18
N ASN A 5 6.15 80.65 -29.53
CA ASN A 5 6.34 79.33 -28.88
C ASN A 5 5.01 78.55 -28.89
N LEU A 6 4.43 78.17 -30.03
CA LEU A 6 4.82 77.02 -30.87
C LEU A 6 5.22 75.73 -30.11
N PHE A 7 4.74 75.51 -28.88
CA PHE A 7 5.04 74.27 -28.13
C PHE A 7 3.82 73.56 -27.53
N LEU A 8 2.59 74.02 -27.80
CA LEU A 8 1.38 73.30 -27.36
C LEU A 8 0.86 72.26 -28.37
N LEU A 9 1.51 72.13 -29.53
CA LEU A 9 1.24 71.07 -30.51
C LEU A 9 2.15 69.83 -30.37
N SER A 10 3.09 69.80 -29.41
CA SER A 10 4.01 68.67 -29.23
C SER A 10 3.57 67.63 -28.20
N VAL A 11 2.46 67.84 -27.46
CA VAL A 11 1.95 66.82 -26.51
C VAL A 11 1.31 65.63 -27.24
N ILE A 12 1.09 65.74 -28.56
CA ILE A 12 0.49 64.68 -29.38
C ILE A 12 1.57 63.81 -30.08
N VAL A 13 2.87 64.15 -30.01
CA VAL A 13 3.95 63.44 -30.75
C VAL A 13 5.08 62.95 -29.83
N THR A 14 4.74 62.30 -28.71
CA THR A 14 5.57 61.23 -28.12
C THR A 14 4.71 60.01 -27.77
N LEU A 15 3.81 59.69 -28.71
CA LEU A 15 3.65 58.31 -29.12
C LEU A 15 5.06 57.69 -29.21
N SER A 16 5.31 56.60 -28.49
CA SER A 16 6.57 55.82 -28.46
C SER A 16 7.59 56.26 -27.41
N PHE A 17 7.38 55.95 -26.12
CA PHE A 17 8.48 55.43 -25.31
C PHE A 17 7.92 54.47 -24.26
N ALA A 18 7.99 53.19 -24.64
CA ALA A 18 7.89 52.01 -23.80
C ALA A 18 6.66 51.95 -22.88
N PHE A 19 5.53 51.48 -23.43
CA PHE A 19 4.98 50.27 -22.80
C PHE A 19 6.12 49.26 -22.84
N ALA A 20 6.93 49.23 -21.78
CA ALA A 20 7.64 48.02 -21.46
C ALA A 20 6.52 47.00 -21.29
N ALA A 21 6.24 46.24 -22.36
CA ALA A 21 5.77 44.90 -22.19
C ALA A 21 6.71 44.33 -21.11
N CYS A 22 6.14 43.83 -20.02
CA CYS A 22 6.83 42.79 -19.29
C CYS A 22 6.94 41.67 -20.32
N ASP A 23 8.05 41.68 -21.08
CA ASP A 23 8.53 40.50 -21.74
C ASP A 23 9.01 39.62 -20.58
N ASP A 24 8.07 38.92 -19.96
CA ASP A 24 8.38 37.70 -19.23
C ASP A 24 8.70 36.67 -20.30
N GLY A 25 9.82 36.92 -21.00
CA GLY A 25 10.55 35.98 -21.84
C GLY A 25 11.19 34.88 -20.99
N GLU A 26 10.55 34.49 -19.89
CA GLU A 26 10.58 33.09 -19.52
C GLU A 26 9.92 32.36 -20.67
N LYS A 27 10.76 31.84 -21.56
CA LYS A 27 10.53 30.49 -22.08
C LYS A 27 9.97 29.72 -20.88
N LYS A 28 8.70 29.32 -20.90
CA LYS A 28 8.25 28.16 -20.13
C LYS A 28 9.11 27.02 -20.66
N THR A 29 10.34 26.94 -20.16
CA THR A 29 11.07 25.70 -20.05
C THR A 29 10.07 24.85 -19.31
N ASN A 30 9.51 23.85 -19.99
CA ASN A 30 8.66 22.86 -19.35
C ASN A 30 9.27 22.57 -17.97
N PRO A 31 8.61 22.95 -16.86
CA PRO A 31 9.27 23.04 -15.56
C PRO A 31 9.83 21.69 -15.10
N CYS A 32 9.34 20.63 -15.72
CA CYS A 32 9.84 19.28 -15.70
C CYS A 32 11.33 19.10 -15.42
N GLY A 33 11.59 18.33 -14.37
CA GLY A 33 12.92 18.07 -13.82
C GLY A 33 13.28 19.01 -12.67
N ASN A 34 12.34 19.79 -12.14
CA ASN A 34 12.59 20.70 -11.01
C ASN A 34 12.31 20.06 -9.64
N GLY A 35 11.78 18.83 -9.61
CA GLY A 35 11.44 18.06 -8.42
C GLY A 35 10.11 18.43 -7.76
N VAL A 36 9.32 19.31 -8.37
CA VAL A 36 8.00 19.78 -7.91
C VAL A 36 6.97 19.38 -8.94
N LEU A 37 5.79 18.93 -8.49
CA LEU A 37 4.70 18.60 -9.41
C LEU A 37 3.98 19.88 -9.86
N ASP A 38 4.23 20.30 -11.10
CA ASP A 38 3.62 21.51 -11.68
C ASP A 38 2.32 21.20 -12.48
N PRO A 39 1.44 22.20 -12.70
CA PRO A 39 0.23 22.00 -13.48
C PRO A 39 0.51 21.49 -14.90
N GLY A 40 0.04 20.27 -15.19
CA GLY A 40 0.20 19.60 -16.49
C GLY A 40 1.25 18.48 -16.50
N GLU A 41 1.91 18.24 -15.38
CA GLU A 41 2.84 17.11 -15.19
C GLU A 41 2.12 15.94 -14.52
N GLU A 42 2.50 14.71 -14.91
CA GLU A 42 2.06 13.49 -14.21
C GLU A 42 3.01 13.14 -13.06
N CYS A 43 4.28 13.54 -13.18
CA CYS A 43 5.35 13.34 -12.22
C CYS A 43 6.47 14.35 -12.50
N ASP A 44 7.37 14.57 -11.54
CA ASP A 44 8.64 15.29 -11.77
C ASP A 44 9.79 14.58 -11.05
N SER A 45 10.76 14.08 -11.84
CA SER A 45 11.95 13.42 -11.31
C SER A 45 11.60 12.23 -10.40
N THR A 46 11.83 12.33 -9.07
CA THR A 46 11.44 11.31 -8.08
C THR A 46 10.09 11.59 -7.43
N ASN A 47 9.51 12.78 -7.67
CA ASN A 47 8.17 13.10 -7.23
C ASN A 47 7.16 12.46 -8.19
N LEU A 48 6.72 11.25 -7.85
CA LEU A 48 5.76 10.48 -8.64
C LEU A 48 4.30 10.72 -8.23
N ASP A 49 4.02 11.75 -7.43
CA ASP A 49 2.67 12.02 -6.87
C ASP A 49 2.07 10.78 -6.16
N GLU A 50 2.92 10.09 -5.39
CA GLU A 50 2.61 8.83 -4.70
C GLU A 50 2.10 7.71 -5.63
N GLN A 51 2.26 7.85 -6.95
CA GLN A 51 1.88 6.83 -7.91
C GLN A 51 2.87 5.67 -7.90
N THR A 52 2.35 4.48 -8.19
CA THR A 52 3.09 3.23 -8.30
C THR A 52 2.69 2.49 -9.58
N CYS A 53 3.45 1.46 -9.95
CA CYS A 53 3.09 0.60 -11.07
C CYS A 53 1.70 -0.03 -10.89
N ALA A 54 1.31 -0.37 -9.65
CA ALA A 54 -0.02 -0.88 -9.33
C ALA A 54 -1.16 0.07 -9.72
N LEU A 55 -0.96 1.38 -9.57
CA LEU A 55 -1.96 2.39 -9.89
C LEU A 55 -1.98 2.76 -11.38
N VAL A 56 -0.80 2.97 -11.98
CA VAL A 56 -0.68 3.44 -13.37
C VAL A 56 -0.85 2.31 -14.39
N VAL A 57 -0.41 1.10 -14.06
CA VAL A 57 -0.50 -0.08 -14.93
C VAL A 57 -1.02 -1.29 -14.15
N PRO A 58 -2.35 -1.41 -13.95
CA PRO A 58 -2.93 -2.47 -13.13
C PRO A 58 -2.61 -3.90 -13.56
N THR A 59 -2.22 -4.12 -14.83
CA THR A 59 -1.81 -5.43 -15.35
C THR A 59 -0.37 -5.82 -15.02
N ARG A 60 0.43 -4.86 -14.55
CA ARG A 60 1.84 -5.01 -14.17
C ARG A 60 2.09 -4.20 -12.89
N PRO A 61 1.52 -4.63 -11.76
CA PRO A 61 1.54 -3.87 -10.52
C PRO A 61 2.93 -3.81 -9.86
N GLY A 62 3.83 -4.70 -10.24
CA GLY A 62 5.16 -4.79 -9.66
C GLY A 62 6.21 -3.92 -10.32
N GLY A 63 7.41 -3.96 -9.77
CA GLY A 63 8.59 -3.25 -10.29
C GLY A 63 8.67 -1.79 -9.87
N THR A 64 9.30 -0.95 -10.70
CA THR A 64 9.57 0.45 -10.34
C THR A 64 8.98 1.40 -11.39
N LEU A 65 8.13 2.31 -10.93
CA LEU A 65 7.63 3.43 -11.71
C LEU A 65 8.70 4.54 -11.75
N ALA A 66 8.90 5.15 -12.91
CA ALA A 66 9.82 6.27 -13.06
C ALA A 66 9.15 7.45 -13.77
N CYS A 67 9.82 8.59 -13.78
CA CYS A 67 9.37 9.78 -14.50
C CYS A 67 10.26 10.03 -15.72
N THR A 68 9.64 10.25 -16.88
CA THR A 68 10.38 10.60 -18.10
C THR A 68 10.88 12.06 -18.06
N PRO A 69 11.85 12.44 -18.91
CA PRO A 69 12.26 13.85 -19.09
C PRO A 69 11.16 14.77 -19.65
N THR A 70 9.99 14.22 -19.99
CA THR A 70 8.81 14.96 -20.43
C THR A 70 7.71 15.00 -19.37
N CYS A 71 7.98 14.55 -18.14
CA CYS A 71 7.06 14.57 -17.00
C CYS A 71 5.78 13.78 -17.21
N THR A 72 5.93 12.67 -17.93
CA THR A 72 4.95 11.59 -18.04
C THR A 72 5.51 10.34 -17.37
N PHE A 73 4.64 9.45 -16.90
CA PHE A 73 5.07 8.20 -16.29
C PHE A 73 5.84 7.30 -17.28
N ASP A 74 7.00 6.81 -16.86
CA ASP A 74 7.74 5.73 -17.51
C ASP A 74 7.33 4.39 -16.87
N THR A 75 6.60 3.59 -17.63
CA THR A 75 6.06 2.29 -17.19
C THR A 75 6.86 1.11 -17.72
N VAL A 76 8.04 1.34 -18.32
CA VAL A 76 8.92 0.27 -18.81
C VAL A 76 9.43 -0.59 -17.65
N GLY A 77 9.65 0.01 -16.49
CA GLY A 77 10.06 -0.68 -15.27
C GLY A 77 8.95 -1.45 -14.55
N CYS A 78 7.70 -1.34 -15.00
CA CYS A 78 6.58 -2.05 -14.39
C CYS A 78 6.49 -3.50 -14.89
N THR A 79 6.37 -4.44 -13.95
CA THR A 79 6.41 -5.88 -14.20
C THR A 79 5.14 -6.59 -13.74
N ALA A 80 4.90 -7.78 -14.28
CA ALA A 80 3.90 -8.69 -13.72
C ALA A 80 4.25 -8.99 -12.24
N PRO A 81 3.25 -9.30 -11.40
CA PRO A 81 3.49 -9.64 -10.00
C PRO A 81 4.41 -10.86 -9.91
N SER A 82 5.33 -10.86 -8.95
CA SER A 82 6.35 -11.89 -8.82
C SER A 82 6.65 -12.27 -7.38
N CYS A 83 6.08 -13.40 -6.97
CA CYS A 83 6.30 -13.96 -5.66
C CYS A 83 7.78 -14.25 -5.31
N GLY A 84 8.18 -13.89 -4.09
CA GLY A 84 9.51 -14.08 -3.51
C GLY A 84 10.44 -12.88 -3.72
N ASN A 85 9.90 -11.68 -3.96
CA ASN A 85 10.68 -10.45 -4.13
C ASN A 85 10.58 -9.48 -2.94
N ASP A 86 9.98 -9.90 -1.82
CA ASP A 86 9.74 -9.11 -0.61
C ASP A 86 8.84 -7.87 -0.83
N ALA A 87 8.01 -7.85 -1.88
CA ALA A 87 7.06 -6.79 -2.15
C ALA A 87 5.72 -7.37 -2.58
N ARG A 88 4.64 -7.07 -1.85
CA ARG A 88 3.31 -7.55 -2.22
C ARG A 88 2.77 -6.85 -3.44
N GLU A 89 2.50 -7.62 -4.48
CA GLU A 89 2.08 -7.12 -5.78
C GLU A 89 0.78 -7.80 -6.25
N GLY A 90 -0.20 -7.00 -6.67
CA GLY A 90 -1.41 -7.52 -7.30
C GLY A 90 -2.28 -8.40 -6.38
N THR A 91 -2.25 -9.72 -6.62
CA THR A 91 -3.10 -10.71 -5.91
C THR A 91 -2.35 -11.49 -4.84
N GLU A 92 -1.10 -11.16 -4.59
CA GLU A 92 -0.31 -11.78 -3.52
C GLU A 92 -0.92 -11.44 -2.16
N GLU A 93 -1.08 -12.46 -1.32
CA GLU A 93 -1.52 -12.26 0.06
C GLU A 93 -0.38 -11.63 0.88
N CYS A 94 0.82 -12.16 0.67
CA CYS A 94 2.08 -11.76 1.26
C CYS A 94 3.22 -11.97 0.26
N ASP A 95 4.39 -11.37 0.49
CA ASP A 95 5.62 -11.75 -0.20
C ASP A 95 6.80 -11.67 0.77
N GLY A 96 7.40 -12.82 1.08
CA GLY A 96 8.57 -12.90 1.95
C GLY A 96 8.29 -12.27 3.31
N THR A 97 8.90 -11.12 3.57
CA THR A 97 8.72 -10.33 4.80
C THR A 97 7.65 -9.24 4.71
N ASP A 98 7.17 -8.90 3.51
CA ASP A 98 6.01 -8.03 3.34
C ASP A 98 4.73 -8.83 3.61
N LEU A 99 4.32 -8.81 4.88
CA LEU A 99 3.05 -9.39 5.34
C LEU A 99 1.92 -8.35 5.36
N GLY A 100 2.19 -7.11 4.94
CA GLY A 100 1.19 -6.04 4.97
C GLY A 100 0.70 -5.57 6.32
N GLY A 101 1.45 -5.85 7.37
CA GLY A 101 1.04 -5.58 8.73
C GLY A 101 0.02 -6.59 9.28
N GLU A 102 -0.29 -7.65 8.55
CA GLU A 102 -1.12 -8.75 9.03
C GLU A 102 -0.34 -9.61 10.03
N THR A 103 -1.05 -10.13 11.02
CA THR A 103 -0.52 -10.99 12.07
C THR A 103 -1.33 -12.28 12.18
N CYS A 104 -0.83 -13.24 12.95
CA CYS A 104 -1.59 -14.44 13.26
C CYS A 104 -2.92 -14.11 13.95
N SER A 105 -2.93 -13.13 14.85
CA SER A 105 -4.13 -12.70 15.59
C SER A 105 -5.23 -12.10 14.70
N ASP A 106 -4.89 -11.67 13.48
CA ASP A 106 -5.88 -11.20 12.49
C ASP A 106 -6.58 -12.39 11.79
N ARG A 107 -6.13 -13.63 12.04
CA ARG A 107 -6.64 -14.84 11.42
C ARG A 107 -7.47 -15.66 12.37
N THR A 108 -8.61 -16.10 11.86
CA THR A 108 -9.57 -16.90 12.62
C THR A 108 -8.89 -18.15 13.16
N GLY A 109 -8.98 -18.34 14.49
CA GLY A 109 -8.45 -19.52 15.17
C GLY A 109 -7.02 -19.38 15.69
N PHE A 110 -6.42 -18.18 15.65
CA PHE A 110 -5.11 -17.90 16.19
C PHE A 110 -5.13 -16.67 17.12
N ASP A 111 -4.40 -16.72 18.23
CA ASP A 111 -4.29 -15.61 19.19
C ASP A 111 -2.86 -15.01 19.24
N GLY A 112 -1.87 -15.71 18.68
CA GLY A 112 -0.47 -15.31 18.72
C GLY A 112 0.41 -16.02 17.69
N GLY A 113 1.72 -16.03 17.93
CA GLY A 113 2.72 -16.65 17.07
C GLY A 113 3.29 -15.72 15.99
N THR A 114 3.98 -16.32 15.00
CA THR A 114 4.63 -15.60 13.90
C THR A 114 3.99 -15.97 12.57
N LEU A 115 3.39 -14.99 11.90
CA LEU A 115 2.82 -15.18 10.56
C LEU A 115 3.97 -15.22 9.55
N GLY A 116 3.96 -16.21 8.67
CA GLY A 116 4.90 -16.31 7.56
C GLY A 116 4.23 -16.11 6.20
N CYS A 117 5.05 -16.20 5.16
CA CYS A 117 4.62 -16.23 3.78
C CYS A 117 5.20 -17.44 3.05
N THR A 118 4.35 -18.21 2.37
CA THR A 118 4.81 -19.37 1.61
C THR A 118 5.50 -18.94 0.31
N ALA A 119 6.23 -19.86 -0.33
CA ALA A 119 6.79 -19.66 -1.67
C ALA A 119 5.73 -19.52 -2.79
N SER A 120 4.44 -19.64 -2.45
CA SER A 120 3.31 -19.36 -3.35
C SER A 120 2.59 -18.05 -3.01
N CYS A 121 3.19 -17.21 -2.14
CA CYS A 121 2.65 -15.92 -1.73
C CYS A 121 1.26 -16.01 -1.11
N THR A 122 1.07 -17.09 -0.34
CA THR A 122 -0.06 -17.30 0.54
C THR A 122 0.40 -17.24 1.98
N TRP A 123 -0.52 -16.93 2.89
CA TRP A 123 -0.23 -16.92 4.31
C TRP A 123 0.29 -18.27 4.80
N ASP A 124 1.37 -18.25 5.58
CA ASP A 124 1.87 -19.42 6.30
C ASP A 124 1.53 -19.28 7.78
N THR A 125 0.52 -20.04 8.22
CA THR A 125 0.05 -20.07 9.61
C THR A 125 0.67 -21.21 10.43
N SER A 126 1.66 -21.93 9.90
CA SER A 126 2.27 -23.09 10.58
C SER A 126 3.01 -22.72 11.87
N ALA A 127 3.42 -21.46 12.02
CA ALA A 127 4.05 -20.90 13.22
C ALA A 127 3.13 -19.97 14.01
N CYS A 128 1.82 -19.99 13.73
CA CYS A 128 0.82 -19.26 14.52
C CYS A 128 0.39 -20.08 15.74
N ASP A 129 0.21 -19.39 16.87
CA ASP A 129 -0.33 -19.96 18.10
C ASP A 129 -1.86 -20.00 17.99
N VAL A 130 -2.42 -21.20 18.17
CA VAL A 130 -3.87 -21.44 18.06
C VAL A 130 -4.59 -20.76 19.23
N ASP A 131 -5.68 -20.05 18.93
CA ASP A 131 -6.58 -19.49 19.94
C ASP A 131 -7.29 -20.63 20.67
N CYS A 132 -6.75 -20.99 21.83
CA CYS A 132 -7.35 -21.99 22.70
C CYS A 132 -8.44 -21.31 23.54
N VAL A 133 -9.53 -20.86 22.88
CA VAL A 133 -10.76 -20.47 23.58
C VAL A 133 -11.30 -21.70 24.32
N VAL A 134 -11.02 -21.74 25.61
CA VAL A 134 -11.86 -22.45 26.58
C VAL A 134 -13.20 -21.70 26.57
N GLU A 135 -14.06 -22.00 25.60
CA GLU A 135 -15.46 -21.65 25.72
C GLU A 135 -15.98 -22.41 26.96
N ASP A 136 -16.21 -21.67 28.06
CA ASP A 136 -16.75 -22.15 29.34
C ASP A 136 -18.21 -22.69 29.23
N ASN A 137 -18.60 -23.19 28.06
CA ASN A 137 -19.96 -23.57 27.74
C ASN A 137 -20.07 -24.91 27.00
N PHE A 138 -19.35 -25.94 27.48
CA PHE A 138 -19.49 -27.30 26.95
C PHE A 138 -20.40 -28.17 27.81
N ALA A 139 -21.69 -28.19 27.47
CA ALA A 139 -22.65 -29.20 27.92
C ALA A 139 -22.41 -30.59 27.29
N THR A 140 -21.40 -30.78 26.44
CA THR A 140 -21.27 -31.96 25.58
C THR A 140 -19.92 -32.68 25.65
N CYS A 141 -19.33 -32.84 26.82
CA CYS A 141 -18.52 -34.06 27.02
C CYS A 141 -19.51 -35.24 27.03
N ASN A 142 -19.71 -36.07 26.00
CA ASN A 142 -20.62 -37.24 26.16
C ASN A 142 -19.79 -38.48 26.54
N PRO A 143 -19.89 -39.04 27.77
CA PRO A 143 -19.09 -40.20 28.16
C PRO A 143 -19.70 -41.53 27.68
N MET A 144 -20.67 -41.50 26.75
CA MET A 144 -21.31 -42.71 26.26
C MET A 144 -21.25 -42.81 24.73
N GLY A 145 -20.13 -43.35 24.26
CA GLY A 145 -20.05 -44.09 23.00
C GLY A 145 -19.47 -43.34 21.81
N GLY A 146 -18.15 -43.36 21.68
CA GLY A 146 -17.44 -43.09 20.42
C GLY A 146 -16.62 -41.80 20.44
N ALA A 147 -15.29 -41.99 20.49
CA ALA A 147 -14.21 -41.01 20.38
C ALA A 147 -14.10 -39.92 21.49
N ASN A 148 -12.88 -39.80 22.00
CA ASN A 148 -12.39 -38.82 22.98
C ASN A 148 -12.32 -37.38 22.39
N GLU A 149 -13.32 -36.94 21.64
CA GLU A 149 -13.25 -35.68 20.91
C GLU A 149 -13.92 -34.57 21.72
N CYS A 150 -13.08 -33.77 22.35
CA CYS A 150 -13.47 -32.43 22.74
C CYS A 150 -13.14 -31.45 21.57
N CYS A 151 -13.96 -30.41 21.40
CA CYS A 151 -13.81 -29.27 20.48
C CYS A 151 -14.39 -29.38 19.05
N PRO A 152 -14.74 -28.21 18.43
CA PRO A 152 -15.36 -28.13 17.12
C PRO A 152 -14.40 -28.66 16.04
N ASN A 153 -14.92 -29.02 14.86
CA ASN A 153 -14.19 -29.63 13.74
C ASN A 153 -12.94 -28.82 13.27
N ASN A 154 -11.86 -28.83 14.03
CA ASN A 154 -10.59 -28.16 13.74
C ASN A 154 -9.40 -29.11 13.72
N ASP A 155 -9.64 -30.43 13.66
CA ASP A 155 -8.64 -31.49 13.51
C ASP A 155 -7.47 -31.48 14.54
N MET A 156 -7.69 -30.90 15.73
CA MET A 156 -6.67 -30.84 16.79
C MET A 156 -6.85 -31.95 17.85
N PRO A 157 -5.74 -32.51 18.40
CA PRO A 157 -5.81 -33.48 19.48
C PRO A 157 -6.34 -32.84 20.76
N SER A 158 -7.45 -33.37 21.27
CA SER A 158 -8.04 -32.95 22.53
C SER A 158 -8.15 -34.13 23.50
N THR A 159 -8.08 -33.83 24.79
CA THR A 159 -8.30 -34.81 25.85
C THR A 159 -9.42 -34.34 26.75
N CYS A 160 -10.43 -35.17 26.93
CA CYS A 160 -11.52 -34.88 27.84
C CYS A 160 -11.14 -35.38 29.25
N PHE A 161 -11.09 -34.46 30.23
CA PHE A 161 -10.87 -34.76 31.65
C PHE A 161 -12.20 -34.76 32.41
N SER A 162 -12.40 -35.74 33.29
CA SER A 162 -13.53 -35.77 34.21
C SER A 162 -13.08 -36.08 35.64
N SER A 163 -13.58 -35.30 36.60
CA SER A 163 -13.41 -35.53 38.04
C SER A 163 -14.70 -35.19 38.77
N GLY A 164 -15.49 -36.21 39.12
CA GLY A 164 -16.84 -36.01 39.67
C GLY A 164 -17.75 -35.33 38.65
N ASP A 165 -18.41 -34.25 39.07
CA ASP A 165 -19.28 -33.42 38.21
C ASP A 165 -18.48 -32.43 37.35
N PHE A 166 -17.16 -32.30 37.57
CA PHE A 166 -16.31 -31.43 36.77
C PHE A 166 -15.89 -32.13 35.47
N ARG A 167 -16.10 -31.44 34.36
CA ARG A 167 -15.87 -31.95 33.00
C ARG A 167 -15.17 -30.83 32.25
N ALA A 168 -13.94 -31.08 31.82
CA ALA A 168 -13.13 -30.09 31.12
C ALA A 168 -12.52 -30.71 29.87
N CYS A 169 -12.46 -29.91 28.81
CA CYS A 169 -11.60 -30.20 27.68
C CYS A 169 -10.21 -29.65 27.98
N LEU A 170 -9.20 -30.51 28.04
CA LEU A 170 -7.80 -30.10 27.92
C LEU A 170 -7.39 -30.33 26.46
N GLN A 171 -7.32 -29.27 25.67
CA GLN A 171 -6.57 -29.33 24.42
C GLN A 171 -5.09 -29.22 24.77
N THR A 172 -4.28 -30.19 24.34
CA THR A 172 -2.83 -30.05 24.39
C THR A 172 -2.43 -29.14 23.24
N CYS A 173 -2.45 -27.83 23.48
CA CYS A 173 -1.88 -26.84 22.58
C CYS A 173 -0.35 -26.89 22.76
N SER A 174 0.31 -27.91 22.20
CA SER A 174 1.78 -27.96 22.10
C SER A 174 2.15 -28.12 20.63
N VAL A 175 2.88 -27.13 20.12
CA VAL A 175 3.63 -27.20 18.86
C VAL A 175 4.74 -28.23 18.94
#